data_AF-A0A2N9VSM4-F1
#
_entry.id   AF-A0A2N9VSM4-F1
#
_cell.length_a   1.000
_cell.length_b   1.000
_cell.length_c   1.000
_cell.angle_alpha   90.00
_cell.angle_beta   90.00
_cell.angle_gamma   90.00
#
_symmetry.space_group_name_H-M   'P 1'
#
loop_
_entity.id
_entity.type
_entity.pdbx_description
1 polymer ?
#
loop_
_entity_poly.entity_id
_entity_poly.type
_entity_poly.pdbx_seq_one_letter_code
_entity_poly.pdbx_strand_id
1 'polypeptide(L)'
;MRPAAIGFAFALTGPRWTTSRPWASCFPLQKKGYTMSITAERKQAVISEYATKPGDTGSPEVQVAVLTERIVNLTEHFKDHKKDNHSRRGLLKLVSTRRSLLDYLKKVDQGRYQTLIEKLGLRR
;
A
#
# COMPACT_ATOMS: atom_id res chain seq x y z
N MET A 1 33.61 -69.40 -15.69
CA MET A 1 32.17 -69.19 -15.39
C MET A 1 32.05 -68.29 -14.16
N ARG A 2 31.58 -67.04 -14.37
CA ARG A 2 31.15 -65.98 -13.41
C ARG A 2 32.15 -65.50 -12.33
N PRO A 3 32.06 -64.23 -11.84
CA PRO A 3 31.84 -62.99 -12.59
C PRO A 3 32.72 -61.81 -12.10
N ALA A 4 32.55 -60.69 -12.81
CA ALA A 4 33.09 -59.35 -12.62
C ALA A 4 33.09 -58.77 -11.20
N ALA A 5 34.17 -58.03 -10.88
CA ALA A 5 34.16 -56.92 -9.96
C ALA A 5 34.89 -55.74 -10.62
N ILE A 6 34.09 -54.76 -11.04
CA ILE A 6 34.49 -53.47 -11.57
C ILE A 6 34.96 -52.62 -10.39
N GLY A 7 36.23 -52.25 -10.37
CA GLY A 7 36.81 -51.31 -9.42
C GLY A 7 37.70 -50.33 -10.15
N PHE A 8 37.10 -49.28 -10.74
CA PHE A 8 37.85 -48.17 -11.30
C PHE A 8 37.97 -47.07 -10.24
N ALA A 9 39.10 -47.11 -9.53
CA ALA A 9 39.58 -45.96 -8.78
C ALA A 9 40.11 -44.93 -9.80
N PHE A 10 39.42 -43.80 -9.95
CA PHE A 10 39.93 -42.67 -10.74
C PHE A 10 40.23 -41.51 -9.81
N ALA A 11 41.53 -41.24 -9.69
CA ALA A 11 42.10 -40.16 -8.92
C ALA A 11 41.82 -38.79 -9.55
N LEU A 12 41.49 -37.83 -8.66
CA LEU A 12 41.91 -36.42 -8.63
C LEU A 12 42.44 -35.79 -9.93
N THR A 13 41.78 -34.72 -10.41
CA THR A 13 42.41 -33.42 -10.80
C THR A 13 41.41 -32.38 -11.36
N GLY A 14 40.94 -31.45 -10.50
CA GLY A 14 40.46 -30.07 -10.83
C GLY A 14 39.14 -29.89 -11.63
N PRO A 15 38.57 -28.66 -11.74
CA PRO A 15 38.93 -27.38 -11.12
C PRO A 15 37.92 -26.89 -10.05
N ARG A 16 38.50 -26.20 -9.07
CA ARG A 16 37.85 -25.41 -8.02
C ARG A 16 37.06 -24.25 -8.66
N TRP A 17 35.74 -24.27 -8.55
CA TRP A 17 34.87 -23.14 -8.92
C TRP A 17 35.02 -22.00 -7.90
N THR A 18 36.14 -21.28 -7.97
CA THR A 18 36.27 -19.96 -7.38
C THR A 18 36.10 -18.93 -8.47
N THR A 19 34.85 -18.56 -8.73
CA THR A 19 34.51 -17.26 -9.33
C THR A 19 33.25 -16.75 -8.65
N SER A 20 33.49 -15.90 -7.66
CA SER A 20 32.62 -14.81 -7.26
C SER A 20 31.91 -14.19 -8.47
N ARG A 21 30.65 -14.53 -8.67
CA ARG A 21 29.73 -13.75 -9.50
C ARG A 21 28.73 -13.11 -8.54
N PRO A 22 28.89 -11.82 -8.21
CA PRO A 22 27.95 -11.13 -7.34
C PRO A 22 26.66 -10.93 -8.12
N TRP A 23 25.74 -11.88 -8.02
CA TRP A 23 24.33 -11.66 -8.37
C TRP A 23 23.71 -10.54 -7.49
N ALA A 24 24.37 -10.18 -6.38
CA ALA A 24 23.93 -9.24 -5.35
C ALA A 24 23.81 -7.76 -5.78
N SER A 25 23.84 -7.44 -7.07
CA SER A 25 23.59 -6.09 -7.57
C SER A 25 22.69 -6.07 -8.80
N CYS A 26 21.68 -6.96 -8.84
CA CYS A 26 20.43 -6.60 -9.50
C CYS A 26 19.73 -5.59 -8.57
N PHE A 27 20.17 -4.34 -8.72
CA PHE A 27 19.70 -3.17 -7.99
C PHE A 27 18.17 -3.28 -7.82
N PRO A 28 17.63 -3.25 -6.59
CA PRO A 28 16.19 -3.23 -6.43
C PRO A 28 15.75 -1.89 -7.01
N LEU A 29 15.18 -1.91 -8.21
CA LEU A 29 14.42 -0.79 -8.72
C LEU A 29 13.31 -0.57 -7.70
N GLN A 30 13.50 0.43 -6.83
CA GLN A 30 12.44 1.06 -6.08
C GLN A 30 11.50 1.72 -7.09
N LYS A 31 10.72 0.91 -7.81
CA LYS A 31 9.50 1.37 -8.42
C LYS A 31 8.61 1.76 -7.25
N LYS A 32 8.43 3.07 -7.04
CA LYS A 32 7.28 3.61 -6.31
C LYS A 32 6.04 3.02 -6.98
N GLY A 33 5.52 1.94 -6.43
CA GLY A 33 4.32 1.28 -6.92
C GLY A 33 3.13 2.14 -6.53
N TYR A 34 2.56 2.88 -7.48
CA TYR A 34 1.23 3.48 -7.33
C TYR A 34 0.20 2.35 -7.40
N THR A 35 0.06 1.61 -6.30
CA THR A 35 -0.96 0.58 -6.15
C THR A 35 -2.32 1.24 -5.86
N MET A 36 -3.37 0.71 -6.49
CA MET A 36 -4.77 1.10 -6.24
C MET A 36 -5.21 0.88 -4.78
N SER A 37 -4.42 0.13 -4.01
CA SER A 37 -4.60 -0.11 -2.59
C SER A 37 -3.48 0.55 -1.77
N ILE A 38 -3.85 1.40 -0.83
CA ILE A 38 -2.92 1.96 0.17
C ILE A 38 -2.30 0.84 1.01
N THR A 39 -1.01 0.97 1.34
CA THR A 39 -0.26 -0.02 2.13
C THR A 39 -0.88 -0.20 3.50
N ALA A 40 -0.83 -1.42 4.05
CA ALA A 40 -1.41 -1.72 5.37
C ALA A 40 -0.79 -0.85 6.47
N GLU A 41 0.52 -0.62 6.39
CA GLU A 41 1.29 0.23 7.29
C GLU A 41 0.77 1.68 7.32
N ARG A 42 0.54 2.27 6.15
CA ARG A 42 0.07 3.66 6.06
C ARG A 42 -1.35 3.81 6.59
N LYS A 43 -2.22 2.81 6.36
CA LYS A 43 -3.57 2.79 6.95
C LYS A 43 -3.50 2.78 8.48
N GLN A 44 -2.64 1.93 9.05
CA GLN A 44 -2.50 1.81 10.51
C GLN A 44 -2.01 3.12 11.12
N ALA A 45 -1.02 3.77 10.51
CA ALA A 45 -0.55 5.08 10.96
C ALA A 45 -1.66 6.14 10.97
N VAL A 46 -2.47 6.19 9.90
CA VAL A 46 -3.60 7.13 9.79
C VAL A 46 -4.70 6.82 10.81
N ILE A 47 -4.95 5.53 11.09
CA ILE A 47 -5.90 5.13 12.13
C ILE A 47 -5.39 5.62 13.49
N SER A 48 -4.12 5.41 13.83
CA SER A 48 -3.54 5.84 15.11
C SER A 48 -3.55 7.36 15.30
N GLU A 49 -3.37 8.14 14.23
CA GLU A 49 -3.35 9.61 14.30
C GLU A 49 -4.74 10.23 14.53
N TYR A 50 -5.78 9.62 13.97
CA TYR A 50 -7.15 10.14 14.02
C TYR A 50 -8.07 9.38 14.99
N ALA A 51 -7.57 8.35 15.67
CA ALA A 51 -8.32 7.59 16.66
C ALA A 51 -8.57 8.43 17.92
N THR A 52 -9.84 8.54 18.32
CA THR A 52 -10.24 9.22 19.56
C THR A 52 -9.98 8.34 20.79
N LYS A 53 -10.11 7.02 20.64
CA LYS A 53 -9.78 6.00 21.65
C LYS A 53 -8.91 4.90 21.06
N PRO A 54 -8.10 4.21 21.88
CA PRO A 54 -7.34 3.05 21.43
C PRO A 54 -8.28 1.95 20.91
N GLY A 55 -8.17 1.62 19.63
CA GLY A 55 -9.01 0.61 18.96
C GLY A 55 -10.19 1.16 18.16
N ASP A 56 -10.38 2.48 18.12
CA ASP A 56 -11.44 3.10 17.32
C ASP A 56 -11.12 3.00 15.82
N THR A 57 -11.79 2.08 15.14
CA THR A 57 -11.71 1.90 13.67
C THR A 57 -12.97 2.37 12.95
N GLY A 58 -14.06 2.59 13.69
CA GLY A 58 -15.38 2.93 13.16
C GLY A 58 -15.72 4.43 13.18
N SER A 59 -14.95 5.25 13.88
CA SER A 59 -15.26 6.68 14.05
C SER A 59 -15.27 7.40 12.69
N PRO A 60 -16.25 8.30 12.43
CA PRO A 60 -16.32 9.06 11.19
C PRO A 60 -15.02 9.81 10.87
N GLU A 61 -14.30 10.25 11.89
CA GLU A 61 -13.02 10.94 11.82
C GLU A 61 -11.94 10.06 11.16
N VAL A 62 -11.78 8.84 11.67
CA VAL A 62 -10.84 7.83 11.14
C VAL A 62 -11.21 7.45 9.72
N GLN A 63 -12.50 7.21 9.45
CA GLN A 63 -12.97 6.83 8.12
C GLN A 63 -12.69 7.93 7.08
N VAL A 64 -12.94 9.20 7.42
CA VAL A 64 -12.68 10.33 6.54
C VAL A 64 -11.17 10.49 6.25
N ALA A 65 -10.32 10.29 7.25
CA ALA A 65 -8.86 10.32 7.07
C ALA A 65 -8.39 9.21 6.11
N VAL A 66 -8.83 7.97 6.33
CA VAL A 66 -8.49 6.82 5.45
C VAL A 66 -9.02 7.02 4.03
N LEU A 67 -10.25 7.53 3.87
CA LEU A 67 -10.81 7.83 2.54
C LEU A 67 -10.02 8.93 1.83
N THR A 68 -9.56 9.95 2.55
CA THR A 68 -8.78 11.06 1.98
C THR A 68 -7.45 10.57 1.43
N GLU A 69 -6.70 9.77 2.19
CA GLU A 69 -5.45 9.15 1.73
C GLU A 69 -5.68 8.26 0.50
N ARG A 70 -6.76 7.47 0.48
CA ARG A 70 -7.11 6.65 -0.69
C ARG A 70 -7.42 7.51 -1.91
N ILE A 71 -8.13 8.62 -1.74
CA ILE A 71 -8.44 9.57 -2.82
C ILE A 71 -7.14 10.15 -3.39
N VAL A 72 -6.21 10.62 -2.54
CA VAL A 72 -4.92 11.19 -2.99
C VAL A 72 -4.16 10.17 -3.84
N ASN A 73 -3.97 8.95 -3.32
CA ASN A 73 -3.27 7.88 -4.04
C ASN A 73 -3.93 7.53 -5.39
N LEU A 74 -5.26 7.45 -5.43
CA LEU A 74 -6.00 7.19 -6.67
C LEU A 74 -5.88 8.35 -7.67
N THR A 75 -5.91 9.59 -7.20
CA THR A 75 -5.77 10.75 -8.09
C THR A 75 -4.39 10.84 -8.72
N GLU A 76 -3.34 10.40 -8.02
CA GLU A 76 -1.99 10.30 -8.57
C GLU A 76 -1.92 9.20 -9.64
N HIS A 77 -2.49 8.02 -9.38
CA HIS A 77 -2.55 6.93 -10.35
C HIS A 77 -3.27 7.32 -11.65
N PHE A 78 -4.33 8.12 -11.59
CA PHE A 78 -5.05 8.56 -12.78
C PHE A 78 -4.32 9.59 -13.64
N LYS A 79 -3.28 10.25 -13.13
CA LYS A 79 -2.45 11.15 -13.94
C LYS A 79 -1.74 10.37 -15.05
N ASP A 80 -1.24 9.19 -14.71
CA ASP A 80 -0.56 8.29 -15.63
C ASP A 80 -1.55 7.41 -16.41
N HIS A 81 -2.65 6.98 -15.79
CA HIS A 81 -3.65 6.08 -16.36
C HIS A 81 -4.98 6.76 -16.69
N LYS A 82 -4.99 7.64 -17.69
CA LYS A 82 -6.16 8.45 -18.06
C LYS A 82 -7.38 7.65 -18.57
N LYS A 83 -7.16 6.46 -19.13
CA LYS A 83 -8.21 5.63 -19.76
C LYS A 83 -8.97 4.73 -18.80
N ASP A 84 -8.60 4.66 -17.51
CA ASP A 84 -9.31 3.82 -16.56
C ASP A 84 -10.59 4.50 -16.04
N ASN A 85 -11.72 4.17 -16.68
CA ASN A 85 -13.03 4.70 -16.33
C ASN A 85 -13.72 3.94 -15.18
N HIS A 86 -13.43 2.65 -15.02
CA HIS A 86 -14.04 1.81 -13.97
C HIS A 86 -13.55 2.26 -12.60
N SER A 87 -12.24 2.47 -12.47
CA SER A 87 -11.64 2.95 -11.24
C SER A 87 -12.02 4.41 -10.96
N ARG A 88 -12.20 5.25 -11.99
CA ARG A 88 -12.69 6.64 -11.83
C ARG A 88 -14.12 6.67 -11.26
N ARG A 89 -14.99 5.74 -11.68
CA ARG A 89 -16.32 5.57 -11.05
C ARG A 89 -16.20 5.19 -9.58
N GLY A 90 -15.27 4.29 -9.24
CA GLY A 90 -14.95 3.93 -7.86
C GLY A 90 -14.47 5.14 -7.04
N LEU A 91 -13.62 5.99 -7.61
CA LEU A 91 -13.17 7.23 -6.98
C LEU A 91 -14.33 8.16 -6.65
N LEU A 92 -15.25 8.40 -7.59
CA LEU A 92 -16.43 9.25 -7.35
C LEU A 92 -17.28 8.73 -6.20
N LYS A 93 -17.43 7.41 -6.09
CA LYS A 93 -18.12 6.78 -4.95
C LYS A 93 -17.41 7.09 -3.63
N LEU A 94 -16.09 6.98 -3.57
CA LEU A 94 -15.30 7.31 -2.37
C LEU A 94 -15.45 8.78 -1.97
N VAL A 95 -15.42 9.70 -2.95
CA VAL A 95 -15.64 11.14 -2.71
C VAL A 95 -17.04 11.39 -2.14
N SER A 96 -18.07 10.73 -2.69
CA SER A 96 -19.44 10.85 -2.17
C SER A 96 -19.59 10.32 -0.74
N THR A 97 -18.97 9.17 -0.42
CA THR A 97 -19.00 8.60 0.93
C THR A 97 -18.31 9.51 1.94
N ARG A 98 -17.16 10.10 1.56
CA ARG A 98 -16.48 11.08 2.42
C ARG A 98 -17.38 12.29 2.69
N ARG A 99 -18.05 12.80 1.67
CA ARG A 99 -19.00 13.93 1.81
C ARG A 99 -20.16 13.59 2.74
N SER A 100 -20.77 12.41 2.60
CA SER A 100 -21.86 12.00 3.48
C SER A 100 -21.43 11.86 4.96
N LEU A 101 -20.21 11.39 5.22
CA LEU A 101 -19.66 11.30 6.57
C LEU A 101 -19.43 12.70 7.18
N LEU A 102 -18.90 13.64 6.40
CA LEU A 102 -18.74 15.03 6.82
C LEU A 102 -20.08 15.73 7.07
N ASP A 103 -21.09 15.46 6.23
CA ASP A 103 -22.44 15.99 6.41
C ASP A 103 -23.13 15.39 7.64
N TYR A 104 -22.86 14.12 7.98
CA TYR A 104 -23.29 13.50 9.24
C TYR A 104 -22.61 14.16 10.45
N LEU A 105 -21.28 14.29 10.45
CA LEU A 105 -20.55 14.95 11.53
C LEU A 105 -21.05 16.36 11.76
N LYS A 106 -21.29 17.13 10.70
CA LYS A 106 -21.84 18.49 10.80
C LYS A 106 -23.19 18.54 11.53
N LYS A 107 -24.05 17.53 11.35
CA LYS A 107 -25.36 17.46 12.01
C LYS A 107 -25.28 17.04 13.47
N VAL A 108 -24.34 16.15 13.80
CA VAL A 108 -24.18 15.62 15.16
C VAL A 108 -23.38 16.58 16.04
N ASP A 109 -22.25 17.07 15.54
CA ASP A 109 -21.30 17.87 16.30
C ASP A 109 -20.50 18.78 15.38
N GLN A 110 -20.84 20.07 15.42
CA GLN A 110 -20.20 21.06 14.57
C GLN A 110 -18.74 21.35 14.98
N GLY A 111 -18.39 21.19 16.26
CA GLY A 111 -17.03 21.42 16.74
C GLY A 111 -16.05 20.35 16.25
N ARG A 112 -16.45 19.08 16.31
CA ARG A 112 -15.68 17.97 15.73
C ARG A 112 -15.54 18.10 14.22
N TYR A 113 -16.60 18.54 13.54
CA TYR A 113 -16.56 18.81 12.10
C TYR A 113 -15.54 19.90 11.73
N GLN A 114 -15.50 21.00 12.48
CA GLN A 114 -14.61 22.14 12.22
C GLN A 114 -13.14 21.74 12.42
N THR A 115 -12.82 21.11 13.55
CA THR A 115 -11.47 20.61 13.85
C THR A 115 -11.00 19.59 12.82
N LEU A 116 -11.88 18.73 12.31
CA LEU A 116 -11.51 17.75 11.28
C LEU A 116 -11.17 18.40 9.95
N ILE A 117 -11.93 19.43 9.56
CA ILE A 117 -11.70 20.17 8.32
C ILE A 117 -10.40 20.95 8.36
N GLU A 118 -10.11 21.58 9.49
CA GLU A 118 -8.85 22.29 9.70
C GLU A 118 -7.66 21.33 9.61
N LYS A 119 -7.74 20.16 10.27
CA LYS A 119 -6.71 19.11 10.19
C LYS A 119 -6.48 18.60 8.77
N LEU A 120 -7.55 18.37 8.01
CA LEU A 120 -7.46 17.80 6.66
C LEU A 120 -7.30 18.86 5.55
N GLY A 121 -7.36 20.15 5.88
CA GLY A 121 -7.26 21.24 4.90
C GLY A 121 -8.36 21.23 3.82
N LEU A 122 -9.53 20.65 4.11
CA LEU A 122 -10.59 20.49 3.11
C LEU A 122 -11.39 21.79 2.94
N ARG A 123 -11.32 22.39 1.75
CA ARG A 123 -12.16 23.56 1.40
C ARG A 123 -13.52 23.12 0.86
N ARG A 124 -14.59 23.82 1.23
CA ARG A 124 -15.98 23.58 0.82
C ARG A 124 -16.47 24.70 -0.09
#